data_AF-A0A7S4MKD4-F1
#
_entry.id   AF-A0A7S4MKD4-F1
#
_cell.length_a   1.000
_cell.length_b   1.000
_cell.length_c   1.000
_cell.angle_alpha   90.00
_cell.angle_beta   90.00
_cell.angle_gamma   90.00
#
_symmetry.space_group_name_H-M   'P 1'
#
loop_
_entity.id
_entity.type
_entity.pdbx_description
1 polymer ?
#
loop_
_entity_poly.entity_id
_entity_poly.type
_entity_poly.pdbx_seq_one_letter_code
_entity_poly.pdbx_strand_id
1 'polypeptide(L)'
;HLFVVWKMSKGRMLTKTDIKSSTPRVQELLADYKLPKWTKESCVDNYRADVCDDLANYVETIKMRIELFKQLRRLLGSPLEYDSVAYKKFNFLVMQDSLPYIVNCEVPASFPEKQPKVNLMSFFQTNGGLPQVLTHKDPTLPTIPNGNPKQWQNT
;
A
#
# COMPACT_ATOMS: atom_id res chain seq x y z
N HIS A 1 -7.96 19.95 -3.13
CA HIS A 1 -8.92 19.75 -4.24
C HIS A 1 -8.20 19.12 -5.41
N LEU A 2 -8.56 17.88 -5.76
CA LEU A 2 -8.02 17.18 -6.93
C LEU A 2 -8.78 17.70 -8.16
N PHE A 3 -8.10 18.39 -9.08
CA PHE A 3 -8.70 18.77 -10.35
C PHE A 3 -8.30 17.73 -11.39
N VAL A 4 -9.21 16.82 -11.70
CA VAL A 4 -9.07 15.89 -12.83
C VAL A 4 -9.71 16.55 -14.04
N VAL A 5 -8.88 16.91 -15.03
CA VAL A 5 -9.38 17.45 -16.31
C VAL A 5 -9.72 16.27 -17.20
N TRP A 6 -10.99 16.13 -17.55
CA TRP A 6 -11.51 15.09 -18.43
C TRP A 6 -11.43 15.56 -19.88
N LYS A 7 -10.57 14.93 -20.69
CA LYS A 7 -10.59 15.18 -22.14
C LYS A 7 -11.47 14.12 -22.83
N MET A 8 -12.72 14.49 -23.10
CA MET A 8 -13.62 13.66 -23.92
C MET A 8 -13.14 13.70 -25.38
N SER A 9 -12.63 12.58 -25.87
CA SER A 9 -12.29 12.40 -27.28
C SER A 9 -13.45 11.72 -28.00
N LYS A 10 -14.29 12.51 -28.67
CA LYS A 10 -15.26 12.14 -29.73
C LYS A 10 -15.58 10.62 -29.83
N GLY A 11 -16.34 10.09 -28.88
CA GLY A 11 -16.87 8.72 -28.94
C GLY A 11 -15.86 7.58 -28.77
N ARG A 12 -14.70 7.82 -28.15
CA ARG A 12 -13.71 6.77 -27.84
C ARG A 12 -13.52 6.56 -26.34
N MET A 13 -13.06 5.37 -26.00
CA MET A 13 -12.73 4.91 -24.64
C MET A 13 -11.82 5.91 -23.91
N LEU A 14 -12.18 6.28 -22.68
CA LEU A 14 -11.31 7.04 -21.79
C LEU A 14 -10.12 6.18 -21.39
N THR A 15 -8.93 6.75 -21.50
CA THR A 15 -7.66 6.10 -21.15
C THR A 15 -6.97 6.86 -20.02
N LYS A 16 -5.99 6.23 -19.36
CA LYS A 16 -5.22 6.90 -18.29
C LYS A 16 -4.59 8.22 -18.72
N THR A 17 -4.29 8.38 -20.02
CA THR A 17 -3.73 9.60 -20.59
C THR A 17 -4.71 10.77 -20.68
N ASP A 18 -6.02 10.47 -20.61
CA ASP A 18 -7.09 11.47 -20.62
C ASP A 18 -7.37 12.05 -19.22
N ILE A 19 -6.83 11.41 -18.17
CA ILE A 19 -6.85 11.90 -16.79
C ILE A 19 -5.55 12.64 -16.54
N LYS A 20 -5.65 13.97 -16.55
CA LYS A 20 -4.52 14.85 -16.27
C LYS A 20 -4.75 15.59 -14.96
N SER A 21 -3.75 15.51 -14.09
CA SER A 21 -3.63 16.38 -12.92
C SER A 21 -2.52 17.40 -13.14
N SER A 22 -2.76 18.65 -12.73
CA SER A 22 -1.72 19.68 -12.67
C SER A 22 -0.67 19.43 -11.59
N THR A 23 -0.90 18.44 -10.71
CA THR A 23 0.01 18.06 -9.63
C THR A 23 0.75 16.77 -10.00
N PRO A 24 2.08 16.79 -10.23
CA PRO A 24 2.86 15.61 -10.65
C PRO A 24 2.70 14.41 -9.71
N ARG A 25 2.67 14.66 -8.39
CA ARG A 25 2.50 13.61 -7.38
C ARG A 25 1.14 12.90 -7.46
N VAL A 26 0.10 13.62 -7.91
CA VAL A 26 -1.21 13.03 -8.18
C VAL A 26 -1.15 12.21 -9.47
N GLN A 27 -0.41 12.67 -10.49
CA GLN A 27 -0.24 11.91 -11.72
C GLN A 27 0.49 10.57 -11.47
N GLU A 28 1.52 10.57 -10.61
CA GLU A 28 2.22 9.36 -10.16
C GLU A 28 1.30 8.42 -9.39
N LEU A 29 0.49 8.94 -8.47
CA LEU A 29 -0.52 8.18 -7.74
C LEU A 29 -1.55 7.51 -8.66
N LEU A 30 -1.96 8.22 -9.72
CA LEU A 30 -2.91 7.75 -10.72
C LEU A 30 -2.29 6.78 -11.73
N ALA A 31 -0.96 6.72 -11.85
CA ALA A 31 -0.28 5.78 -12.73
C ALA A 31 -0.63 4.32 -12.34
N ASP A 32 -0.76 4.05 -11.05
CA ASP A 32 -1.14 2.75 -10.49
C ASP A 32 -2.66 2.49 -10.46
N TYR A 33 -3.47 3.55 -10.49
CA TYR A 33 -4.94 3.43 -10.46
C TYR A 33 -5.46 2.79 -11.75
N LYS A 34 -6.39 1.83 -11.66
CA LYS A 34 -7.00 1.20 -12.83
C LYS A 34 -8.39 1.79 -13.05
N LEU A 35 -8.61 2.37 -14.22
CA LEU A 35 -9.92 2.88 -14.58
C LEU A 35 -10.92 1.72 -14.76
N PRO A 36 -12.17 1.89 -14.31
CA PRO A 36 -13.29 1.05 -14.71
C PRO A 36 -13.34 0.85 -16.22
N LYS A 37 -13.67 -0.36 -16.65
CA LYS A 37 -13.77 -0.68 -18.08
C LYS A 37 -15.02 -0.04 -18.65
N TRP A 38 -14.87 0.77 -19.71
CA TRP A 38 -15.99 1.25 -20.49
C TRP A 38 -16.68 0.11 -21.25
N THR A 39 -18.00 -0.01 -21.13
CA THR A 39 -18.82 -0.97 -21.90
C THR A 39 -19.74 -0.24 -22.87
N LYS A 40 -20.29 -0.95 -23.87
CA LYS A 40 -21.25 -0.36 -24.81
C LYS A 40 -22.56 0.08 -24.14
N GLU A 41 -22.88 -0.49 -22.97
CA GLU A 41 -24.03 -0.09 -22.17
C GLU A 41 -23.72 1.07 -21.20
N SER A 42 -22.45 1.51 -21.10
CA SER A 42 -22.06 2.57 -20.18
C SER A 42 -22.62 3.93 -20.64
N CYS A 43 -23.35 4.59 -19.75
CA CYS A 43 -23.69 6.01 -19.91
C CYS A 43 -22.53 6.88 -19.45
N VAL A 44 -22.24 7.98 -20.15
CA VAL A 44 -21.14 8.90 -19.81
C VAL A 44 -21.30 9.45 -18.39
N ASP A 45 -22.52 9.86 -18.01
CA ASP A 45 -22.77 10.46 -16.71
C ASP A 45 -22.58 9.44 -15.57
N ASN A 46 -23.07 8.21 -15.76
CA ASN A 46 -22.90 7.13 -14.78
C ASN A 46 -21.42 6.73 -14.68
N TYR A 47 -20.74 6.50 -15.81
CA TYR A 47 -19.32 6.16 -15.81
C TYR A 47 -18.47 7.24 -15.15
N ARG A 48 -18.78 8.52 -15.38
CA ARG A 48 -18.08 9.62 -14.73
C ARG A 48 -18.31 9.62 -13.22
N ALA A 49 -19.53 9.38 -12.77
CA ALA A 49 -19.85 9.25 -11.34
C ALA A 49 -19.05 8.09 -10.72
N ASP A 50 -19.10 6.90 -11.35
CA ASP A 50 -18.39 5.71 -10.89
C ASP A 50 -16.88 5.96 -10.72
N VAL A 51 -16.23 6.58 -11.73
CA VAL A 51 -14.80 6.87 -11.64
C VAL A 51 -14.49 7.91 -10.57
N CYS A 52 -15.35 8.91 -10.37
CA CYS A 52 -15.16 9.90 -9.31
C CYS A 52 -15.23 9.24 -7.93
N ASP A 53 -16.19 8.35 -7.72
CA ASP A 53 -16.37 7.62 -6.46
C ASP A 53 -15.21 6.65 -6.21
N ASP A 54 -14.80 5.89 -7.23
CA ASP A 54 -13.64 4.99 -7.13
C ASP A 54 -12.34 5.75 -6.85
N LEU A 55 -12.14 6.91 -7.47
CA LEU A 55 -10.99 7.78 -7.19
C LEU A 55 -11.02 8.34 -5.77
N ALA A 56 -12.19 8.74 -5.28
CA ALA A 56 -12.37 9.21 -3.91
C ALA A 56 -12.02 8.10 -2.91
N ASN A 57 -12.52 6.88 -3.14
CA ASN A 57 -12.20 5.69 -2.34
C ASN A 57 -10.71 5.38 -2.39
N TYR A 58 -10.08 5.42 -3.56
CA TYR A 58 -8.64 5.18 -3.72
C TYR A 58 -7.80 6.19 -2.92
N VAL A 59 -8.16 7.48 -2.97
CA VAL A 59 -7.50 8.53 -2.18
C VAL A 59 -7.67 8.28 -0.69
N GLU A 60 -8.85 7.86 -0.23
CA GLU A 60 -9.10 7.57 1.18
C GLU A 60 -8.26 6.38 1.67
N THR A 61 -8.18 5.31 0.87
CA THR A 61 -7.29 4.19 1.16
C THR A 61 -5.83 4.64 1.32
N ILE A 62 -5.32 5.53 0.45
CA ILE A 62 -3.95 6.05 0.58
C ILE A 62 -3.77 6.82 1.89
N LYS A 63 -4.74 7.63 2.31
CA LYS A 63 -4.66 8.32 3.61
C LYS A 63 -4.57 7.34 4.76
N MET A 64 -5.35 6.25 4.73
CA MET A 64 -5.28 5.21 5.76
C MET A 64 -3.92 4.52 5.76
N ARG A 65 -3.32 4.24 4.60
CA ARG A 65 -1.95 3.70 4.50
C ARG A 65 -0.89 4.64 5.05
N ILE A 66 -1.03 5.95 4.80
CA ILE A 66 -0.16 6.98 5.37
C ILE A 66 -0.25 6.99 6.90
N GLU A 67 -1.46 6.84 7.45
CA GLU A 67 -1.64 6.80 8.90
C GLU A 67 -1.03 5.53 9.51
N LEU A 68 -1.23 4.37 8.89
CA LEU A 68 -0.54 3.13 9.27
C LEU A 68 0.99 3.31 9.25
N PHE A 69 1.54 3.91 8.20
CA PHE A 69 2.98 4.19 8.10
C PHE A 69 3.47 5.08 9.25
N LYS A 70 2.72 6.13 9.61
CA LYS A 70 3.07 7.00 10.74
C LYS A 70 3.06 6.23 12.06
N GLN A 71 2.09 5.36 12.28
CA GLN A 71 2.02 4.52 13.48
C GLN A 71 3.21 3.56 13.55
N LEU A 72 3.51 2.86 12.45
CA LEU A 72 4.69 1.98 12.36
C LEU A 72 5.99 2.74 12.58
N ARG A 73 6.13 3.94 12.02
CA ARG A 73 7.31 4.80 12.24
C ARG A 73 7.47 5.21 13.70
N ARG A 74 6.37 5.45 14.43
CA ARG A 74 6.43 5.74 15.87
C ARG A 74 6.90 4.53 16.69
N LEU A 75 6.53 3.33 16.27
CA LEU A 75 6.85 2.08 16.97
C LEU A 75 8.24 1.55 16.63
N LEU A 76 8.61 1.56 15.34
CA LEU A 76 9.80 0.90 14.80
C LEU A 76 10.93 1.88 14.47
N GLY A 77 10.70 3.18 14.62
CA GLY A 77 11.65 4.23 14.29
C GLY A 77 11.69 4.55 12.79
N SER A 78 12.85 4.96 12.29
CA SER A 78 13.00 5.39 10.90
C SER A 78 12.96 4.21 9.93
N PRO A 79 12.17 4.28 8.84
CA PRO A 79 12.20 3.24 7.82
C PRO A 79 13.53 3.24 7.06
N LEU A 80 13.98 2.06 6.64
CA LEU A 80 15.07 1.90 5.68
C LEU A 80 14.63 2.32 4.28
N GLU A 81 13.43 1.91 3.89
CA GLU A 81 12.84 2.14 2.57
C GLU A 81 11.33 2.20 2.71
N TYR A 82 10.67 3.04 1.91
CA TYR A 82 9.23 3.04 1.81
C TYR A 82 8.75 3.55 0.44
N ASP A 83 7.59 3.05 0.03
CA ASP A 83 6.83 3.61 -1.08
C ASP A 83 6.27 4.98 -0.68
N SER A 84 6.90 6.04 -1.19
CA SER A 84 6.52 7.43 -0.90
C SER A 84 5.34 7.95 -1.72
N VAL A 85 4.85 7.15 -2.67
CA VAL A 85 3.76 7.50 -3.57
C VAL A 85 2.47 6.90 -3.03
N ALA A 86 2.32 5.57 -3.05
CA ALA A 86 1.07 4.89 -2.72
C ALA A 86 1.08 4.22 -1.33
N TYR A 87 2.20 4.28 -0.61
CA TYR A 87 2.39 3.72 0.72
C TYR A 87 2.01 2.24 0.79
N LYS A 88 2.33 1.47 -0.27
CA LYS A 88 2.04 0.03 -0.35
C LYS A 88 3.11 -0.84 0.29
N LYS A 89 4.30 -0.32 0.53
CA LYS A 89 5.43 -1.09 1.07
C LYS A 89 6.32 -0.26 1.97
N PHE A 90 6.70 -0.80 3.12
CA PHE A 90 7.61 -0.17 4.08
C PHE A 90 8.60 -1.20 4.63
N ASN A 91 9.85 -0.82 4.82
CA ASN A 91 10.89 -1.65 5.42
C ASN A 91 11.50 -0.93 6.61
N PHE A 92 11.65 -1.61 7.74
CA PHE A 92 12.27 -1.10 8.96
C PHE A 92 13.39 -2.02 9.41
N LEU A 93 14.46 -1.43 9.97
CA LEU A 93 15.47 -2.17 10.72
C LEU A 93 15.06 -2.16 12.18
N VAL A 94 14.92 -3.34 12.79
CA VAL A 94 14.63 -3.48 14.21
C VAL A 94 15.71 -4.32 14.88
N MET A 95 15.98 -4.02 16.13
CA MET A 95 16.91 -4.78 16.95
C MET A 95 16.11 -5.54 18.02
N GLN A 96 16.33 -6.84 18.12
CA GLN A 96 15.75 -7.68 19.15
C GLN A 96 16.86 -8.55 19.74
N ASP A 97 17.06 -8.49 21.07
CA ASP A 97 18.15 -9.18 21.77
C ASP A 97 19.54 -9.00 21.13
N SER A 98 19.85 -7.77 20.69
CA SER A 98 21.08 -7.40 19.97
C SER A 98 21.22 -8.01 18.56
N LEU A 99 20.21 -8.69 18.04
CA LEU A 99 20.17 -9.20 16.67
C LEU A 99 19.35 -8.28 15.77
N PRO A 100 19.89 -7.83 14.62
CA PRO A 100 19.11 -7.11 13.63
C PRO A 100 18.10 -8.00 12.91
N TYR A 101 16.95 -7.42 12.59
CA TYR A 101 15.92 -7.98 11.72
C TYR A 101 15.37 -6.92 10.77
N ILE A 102 14.98 -7.32 9.56
CA ILE A 102 14.19 -6.45 8.69
C ILE A 102 12.72 -6.78 8.88
N VAL A 103 11.93 -5.76 9.24
CA VAL A 103 10.48 -5.82 9.18
C VAL A 103 10.03 -5.24 7.84
N ASN A 104 9.50 -6.09 6.98
CA ASN A 104 8.92 -5.72 5.70
C ASN A 104 7.39 -5.75 5.82
N CYS A 105 6.74 -4.62 5.56
CA CYS A 105 5.29 -4.49 5.56
C CYS A 105 4.79 -4.23 4.15
N GLU A 106 3.86 -5.06 3.68
CA GLU A 106 3.20 -4.96 2.38
C GLU A 106 1.71 -4.70 2.60
N VAL A 107 1.22 -3.56 2.14
CA VAL A 107 -0.17 -3.13 2.31
C VAL A 107 -0.94 -3.36 1.01
N PRO A 108 -1.99 -4.20 1.03
CA PRO A 108 -2.71 -4.55 -0.20
C PRO A 108 -3.51 -3.37 -0.77
N ALA A 109 -3.82 -3.47 -2.07
CA ALA A 109 -4.68 -2.52 -2.77
C ALA A 109 -6.06 -2.36 -2.10
N SER A 110 -6.60 -3.46 -1.56
CA SER A 110 -7.90 -3.56 -0.89
C SER A 110 -7.84 -3.27 0.61
N PHE A 111 -6.84 -2.53 1.10
CA PHE A 111 -6.83 -2.06 2.48
C PHE A 111 -7.95 -1.02 2.68
N PRO A 112 -8.73 -1.06 3.79
CA PRO A 112 -8.56 -1.88 4.99
C PRO A 112 -9.25 -3.25 4.99
N GLU A 113 -9.98 -3.63 3.94
CA GLU A 113 -10.69 -4.92 3.87
C GLU A 113 -9.75 -6.12 3.98
N LYS A 114 -8.57 -6.01 3.36
CA LYS A 114 -7.47 -6.96 3.56
C LYS A 114 -6.40 -6.33 4.41
N GLN A 115 -6.00 -7.06 5.44
CA GLN A 115 -4.95 -6.65 6.35
C GLN A 115 -3.57 -6.64 5.65
N PRO A 116 -2.66 -5.73 6.04
CA PRO A 116 -1.26 -5.75 5.64
C PRO A 116 -0.57 -7.08 5.99
N LYS A 117 0.34 -7.51 5.11
CA LYS A 117 1.26 -8.62 5.36
C LYS A 117 2.53 -8.07 5.99
N VAL A 118 2.98 -8.68 7.09
CA VAL A 118 4.23 -8.30 7.77
C VAL A 118 5.17 -9.49 7.72
N ASN A 119 6.39 -9.25 7.24
CA ASN A 119 7.45 -10.24 7.14
C ASN A 119 8.61 -9.83 8.04
N LEU A 120 9.08 -10.74 8.88
CA LEU A 120 10.31 -10.57 9.65
C LEU A 120 11.41 -11.40 9.00
N MET A 121 12.51 -10.75 8.63
CA MET A 121 13.66 -11.39 7.99
C MET A 121 14.87 -11.33 8.91
N SER A 122 15.45 -12.50 9.21
CA SER A 122 16.68 -12.63 10.00
C SER A 122 17.90 -12.55 9.11
N PHE A 123 18.96 -11.86 9.56
CA PHE A 123 20.24 -11.85 8.86
C PHE A 123 21.11 -13.08 9.17
N PHE A 124 20.80 -13.84 10.23
CA PHE A 124 21.66 -14.93 10.72
C PHE A 124 21.11 -16.32 10.43
N GLN A 125 19.83 -16.41 10.09
CA GLN A 125 19.18 -17.66 9.75
C GLN A 125 18.89 -17.66 8.25
N THR A 126 19.38 -18.69 7.55
CA THR A 126 19.12 -18.87 6.13
C THR A 126 18.39 -20.19 5.88
N ASN A 127 17.53 -20.22 4.88
CA ASN A 127 16.89 -21.42 4.36
C ASN A 127 17.20 -21.51 2.86
N GLY A 128 17.99 -22.51 2.46
CA GLY A 128 18.41 -22.68 1.06
C GLY A 128 19.28 -21.53 0.52
N GLY A 129 20.07 -20.87 1.37
CA GLY A 129 20.94 -19.74 0.99
C GLY A 129 20.23 -18.38 0.94
N LEU A 130 18.93 -18.33 1.19
CA LEU A 130 18.16 -17.09 1.35
C LEU A 130 17.89 -16.80 2.82
N PRO A 131 17.78 -15.53 3.23
CA PRO A 131 17.36 -15.16 4.58
C PRO A 131 16.03 -15.84 4.95
N GLN A 132 15.95 -16.39 6.16
CA GLN A 132 14.71 -16.95 6.68
C GLN A 132 13.68 -15.83 6.88
N VAL A 133 12.47 -16.04 6.36
CA VAL A 133 11.36 -15.09 6.46
C VAL A 133 10.22 -15.71 7.23
N LEU A 134 9.75 -15.02 8.27
CA LEU A 134 8.52 -15.33 8.98
C LEU A 134 7.43 -14.35 8.53
N THR A 135 6.27 -14.86 8.14
CA THR A 135 5.15 -14.05 7.60
C THR A 135 3.97 -14.07 8.54
N HIS A 136 3.48 -12.88 8.92
CA HIS A 136 2.23 -12.67 9.66
C HIS A 136 1.19 -11.99 8.75
N LYS A 137 -0.05 -12.47 8.78
CA LYS A 137 -1.17 -11.98 7.93
C LYS A 137 -2.18 -11.08 8.66
N ASP A 138 -1.92 -10.76 9.93
CA ASP A 138 -2.78 -9.98 10.81
C ASP A 138 -1.90 -9.00 11.61
N PRO A 139 -1.99 -7.68 11.34
CA PRO A 139 -1.25 -6.65 12.04
C PRO A 139 -2.10 -5.97 13.11
N THR A 140 -3.10 -6.65 13.69
CA THR A 140 -3.57 -6.25 15.02
C THR A 140 -2.33 -6.19 15.92
N LEU A 141 -1.81 -4.98 16.11
CA LEU A 141 -0.76 -4.65 17.05
C LEU A 141 -1.45 -4.54 18.41
N PRO A 142 -1.67 -5.67 19.10
CA PRO A 142 -1.19 -5.75 20.46
C PRO A 142 -0.17 -6.89 20.51
N THR A 143 0.96 -6.62 21.16
CA THR A 143 2.11 -7.52 21.32
C THR A 143 2.86 -7.85 20.02
N ILE A 144 3.69 -6.90 19.56
CA ILE A 144 5.09 -7.31 19.33
C ILE A 144 5.51 -7.87 20.69
N PRO A 145 5.66 -9.20 20.85
CA PRO A 145 5.98 -9.72 22.15
C PRO A 145 7.34 -9.18 22.52
N ASN A 146 7.52 -8.81 23.79
CA ASN A 146 8.77 -8.33 24.37
C ASN A 146 9.93 -9.30 24.07
N GLY A 147 10.50 -9.21 22.88
CA GLY A 147 11.73 -9.87 22.49
C GLY A 147 11.72 -11.40 22.34
N ASN A 148 10.61 -12.15 22.23
CA ASN A 148 10.70 -13.62 22.11
C ASN A 148 10.37 -14.20 20.71
N PRO A 149 11.35 -14.66 19.91
CA PRO A 149 11.14 -15.28 18.60
C PRO A 149 10.38 -16.61 18.65
N LYS A 150 10.35 -17.31 19.80
CA LYS A 150 9.64 -18.60 19.92
C LYS A 150 8.13 -18.48 19.85
N GLN A 151 7.59 -17.28 20.13
CA GLN A 151 6.15 -17.01 20.03
C GLN A 151 5.69 -16.81 18.58
N TRP A 152 6.63 -16.70 17.63
CA TRP A 152 6.35 -16.53 16.20
C TRP A 152 6.30 -17.86 15.43
N GLN A 153 6.55 -19.00 16.08
CA GLN A 153 6.64 -20.30 15.42
C GLN A 153 5.31 -21.08 15.36
N ASN A 154 4.24 -20.61 16.04
CA ASN A 154 2.99 -21.37 16.22
C ASN A 154 1.70 -20.57 15.91
N THR A 155 1.70 -19.69 14.91
CA THR A 155 0.49 -19.02 14.40
C THR A 155 0.56 -18.79 12.90
#